data_AF-D7R7U7-F1
#
_entry.id   AF-D7R7U7-F1
#
_cell.length_a   1.000
_cell.length_b   1.000
_cell.length_c   1.000
_cell.angle_alpha   90.00
_cell.angle_beta   90.00
_cell.angle_gamma   90.00
#
_symmetry.space_group_name_H-M   'P 1'
#
loop_
_entity.id
_entity.type
_entity.pdbx_description
1 polymer ?
#
loop_
_entity_poly.entity_id
_entity_poly.type
_entity_poly.pdbx_seq_one_letter_code
_entity_poly.pdbx_strand_id
1 'polypeptide(L)'
;TPWPGNNVRDHPGMIQVFLGQSGGHDTDGNELPRLVYVSREKRPGFNHHKKAGAMNALVRVSAVLSNAPYLLNLDCDHYINNSKAIRESMCFMMDPLLGKRVCYVQFPQRFDGIDRNDRYANRNTVFFDINMKGLDGIQGPIYVGTGCVFRRHALYGYDAPKTKKAPTRTCNCLPKWCCGCLCSGRKKKKKTNKPKSELKKMNSRTFAPVGALEGIEEGVEGIETENVAVTSEKKLENKFGQSSVFVASTLLEDGGTLKSASPASLLKEAIHVISSGYEGKTEWGKEVGWIYGSVTEDILTGFKMHCHGWRSIYCIPARPAFKGSAPINLSDRLHQVLRWALGSVEIFLSRHCPLWYGYGGGLKWLERLSYINATVYPLTSIPLLAYCTLPAVCLLTGKFITPELSNVASLWFLSLFICIFATGILEMRWSGVGIDEWWR
;
A
#
# COMPACT_ATOMS: atom_id res chain seq x y z
N THR A 1 11.76 39.15 -8.24
CA THR A 1 12.69 38.29 -7.46
C THR A 1 13.19 37.17 -8.36
N PRO A 2 14.48 36.77 -8.28
CA PRO A 2 14.99 35.65 -9.08
C PRO A 2 14.28 34.33 -8.71
N TRP A 3 14.11 33.44 -9.68
CA TRP A 3 13.47 32.14 -9.45
C TRP A 3 14.36 31.26 -8.55
N PRO A 4 13.85 30.76 -7.40
CA PRO A 4 14.68 29.99 -6.48
C PRO A 4 15.12 28.62 -7.03
N GLY A 5 14.38 28.06 -8.00
CA GLY A 5 14.66 26.76 -8.62
C GLY A 5 15.57 26.80 -9.85
N ASN A 6 16.48 27.77 -9.95
CA ASN A 6 17.36 27.91 -11.13
C ASN A 6 18.31 26.72 -11.33
N ASN A 7 18.76 26.06 -10.26
CA ASN A 7 19.61 24.88 -10.33
C ASN A 7 18.84 23.63 -9.86
N VAL A 8 18.59 22.69 -10.77
CA VAL A 8 17.81 21.46 -10.51
C VAL A 8 18.44 20.52 -9.48
N ARG A 9 19.74 20.65 -9.20
CA ARG A 9 20.49 19.85 -8.22
C ARG A 9 20.68 20.55 -6.87
N ASP A 10 20.52 21.87 -6.84
CA ASP A 10 20.74 22.69 -5.64
C ASP A 10 19.73 23.84 -5.61
N HIS A 11 18.62 23.63 -4.89
CA HIS A 11 17.59 24.66 -4.75
C HIS A 11 16.85 24.50 -3.42
N PRO A 12 16.37 25.61 -2.83
CA PRO A 12 15.55 25.55 -1.62
C PRO A 12 14.20 24.90 -1.89
N GLY A 13 13.56 24.44 -0.82
CA GLY A 13 12.17 24.02 -0.85
C GLY A 13 11.24 25.22 -1.03
N MET A 14 10.15 25.04 -1.77
CA MET A 14 9.18 26.08 -2.05
C MET A 14 7.77 25.54 -1.84
N ILE A 15 6.93 26.30 -1.14
CA ILE A 15 5.51 26.01 -0.99
C ILE A 15 4.73 27.24 -1.44
N GLN A 16 3.76 27.05 -2.33
CA GLN A 16 2.83 28.09 -2.75
C GLN A 16 1.42 27.59 -2.58
N VAL A 17 0.54 28.44 -2.05
CA VAL A 17 -0.87 28.13 -1.85
C VAL A 17 -1.67 28.97 -2.82
N PHE A 18 -2.44 28.30 -3.66
CA PHE A 18 -3.37 28.88 -4.62
C PHE A 18 -4.80 28.47 -4.24
N LEU A 19 -5.79 29.31 -4.56
CA LEU A 19 -7.21 29.07 -4.26
C LEU A 19 -7.48 28.83 -2.75
N GLY A 20 -8.70 28.40 -2.41
CA GLY A 20 -9.14 28.25 -1.03
C GLY A 20 -9.43 29.58 -0.34
N GLN A 21 -9.52 29.54 0.99
CA GLN A 21 -9.89 30.68 1.85
C GLN A 21 -9.09 31.98 1.60
N SER A 22 -7.85 31.87 1.12
CA SER A 22 -6.96 33.01 0.85
C SER A 22 -6.78 33.34 -0.64
N GLY A 23 -7.40 32.57 -1.54
CA GLY A 23 -7.12 32.60 -2.98
C GLY A 23 -8.26 33.08 -3.87
N GLY A 24 -9.35 33.62 -3.30
CA GLY A 24 -10.51 34.12 -4.02
C GLY A 24 -11.67 33.12 -4.11
N HIS A 25 -12.86 33.63 -4.46
CA HIS A 25 -14.07 32.85 -4.70
C HIS A 25 -14.29 32.63 -6.21
N ASP A 26 -15.15 31.68 -6.58
CA ASP A 26 -15.63 31.56 -7.95
C ASP A 26 -16.53 32.75 -8.35
N THR A 27 -17.00 32.76 -9.60
CA THR A 27 -17.87 33.83 -10.14
C THR A 27 -19.20 33.96 -9.39
N ASP A 28 -19.63 32.89 -8.73
CA ASP A 28 -20.89 32.83 -7.98
C ASP A 28 -20.69 33.09 -6.47
N GLY A 29 -19.44 33.36 -6.05
CA GLY A 29 -19.07 33.65 -4.66
C GLY A 29 -18.77 32.42 -3.80
N ASN A 30 -18.69 31.20 -4.37
CA ASN A 30 -18.36 29.99 -3.61
C ASN A 30 -16.85 29.78 -3.45
N GLU A 31 -16.45 29.15 -2.35
CA GLU A 31 -15.06 28.78 -2.12
C GLU A 31 -14.60 27.62 -3.01
N LEU A 32 -13.41 27.76 -3.61
CA LEU A 32 -12.77 26.71 -4.40
C LEU A 32 -11.82 25.86 -3.54
N PRO A 33 -11.61 24.56 -3.87
CA PRO A 33 -10.62 23.74 -3.18
C PRO A 33 -9.22 24.35 -3.23
N ARG A 34 -8.52 24.33 -2.09
CA ARG A 34 -7.14 24.81 -1.96
C ARG A 34 -6.18 23.92 -2.78
N LEU A 35 -5.32 24.56 -3.57
CA LEU A 35 -4.23 23.92 -4.30
C LEU A 35 -2.89 24.33 -3.69
N VAL A 36 -2.10 23.35 -3.24
CA VAL A 36 -0.77 23.59 -2.66
C VAL A 36 0.29 23.05 -3.60
N TYR A 37 1.07 23.95 -4.19
CA TYR A 37 2.27 23.60 -4.94
C TYR A 37 3.43 23.40 -3.98
N VAL A 38 4.14 22.27 -4.12
CA VAL A 38 5.29 21.92 -3.27
C VAL A 38 6.45 21.50 -4.16
N SER A 39 7.57 22.20 -4.02
CA SER A 39 8.88 21.79 -4.54
C SER A 39 9.79 21.45 -3.35
N ARG A 40 10.31 20.22 -3.32
CA ARG A 40 11.21 19.76 -2.25
C ARG A 40 12.55 20.49 -2.30
N GLU A 41 13.21 20.65 -1.17
CA GLU A 41 14.61 21.07 -1.17
C GLU A 41 15.49 19.97 -1.78
N LYS A 42 16.42 20.35 -2.65
CA LYS A 42 17.45 19.44 -3.18
C LYS A 42 18.81 20.03 -2.95
N ARG A 43 19.73 19.19 -2.47
CA ARG A 43 21.15 19.50 -2.30
C ARG A 43 22.01 18.43 -2.96
N PRO A 44 23.18 18.79 -3.52
CA PRO A 44 24.16 17.83 -3.99
C PRO A 44 24.58 16.86 -2.87
N GLY A 45 24.82 15.59 -3.20
CA GLY A 45 25.22 14.57 -2.23
C GLY A 45 24.08 13.89 -1.48
N PHE A 46 22.83 14.35 -1.63
CA PHE A 46 21.64 13.70 -1.06
C PHE A 46 20.95 12.79 -2.09
N ASN A 47 20.49 11.62 -1.65
CA ASN A 47 19.60 10.77 -2.44
C ASN A 47 18.16 11.22 -2.24
N HIS A 48 17.42 11.42 -3.35
CA HIS A 48 16.08 12.02 -3.33
C HIS A 48 14.94 11.04 -3.65
N HIS A 49 15.27 9.75 -3.86
CA HIS A 49 14.31 8.64 -3.97
C HIS A 49 13.18 8.82 -5.01
N LYS A 50 13.47 9.51 -6.12
CA LYS A 50 12.56 9.70 -7.28
C LYS A 50 11.11 10.04 -6.84
N LYS A 51 10.12 9.21 -7.22
CA LYS A 51 8.69 9.36 -6.94
C LYS A 51 8.38 9.11 -5.46
N ALA A 52 8.88 8.02 -4.88
CA ALA A 52 8.65 7.68 -3.48
C ALA A 52 9.00 8.82 -2.51
N GLY A 53 10.17 9.46 -2.69
CA GLY A 53 10.58 10.59 -1.87
C GLY A 53 9.70 11.84 -2.06
N ALA A 54 9.16 12.05 -3.26
CA ALA A 54 8.21 13.13 -3.51
C ALA A 54 6.88 12.87 -2.78
N MET A 55 6.35 11.64 -2.90
CA MET A 55 5.12 11.24 -2.22
C MET A 55 5.24 11.33 -0.69
N ASN A 56 6.35 10.87 -0.12
CA ASN A 56 6.58 10.95 1.32
C ASN A 56 6.67 12.40 1.82
N ALA A 57 7.31 13.30 1.07
CA ALA A 57 7.31 14.73 1.40
C ALA A 57 5.90 15.33 1.35
N LEU A 58 5.08 14.98 0.35
CA LEU A 58 3.69 15.42 0.25
C LEU A 58 2.84 14.94 1.43
N VAL A 59 3.04 13.70 1.90
CA VAL A 59 2.36 13.18 3.10
C VAL A 59 2.67 14.05 4.31
N ARG A 60 3.94 14.41 4.52
CA ARG A 60 4.38 15.25 5.65
C ARG A 60 3.82 16.65 5.58
N VAL A 61 3.95 17.32 4.42
CA VAL A 61 3.40 18.68 4.22
C VAL A 61 1.89 18.68 4.43
N SER A 62 1.19 17.72 3.83
CA SER A 62 -0.25 17.62 3.97
C SER A 62 -0.68 17.43 5.42
N ALA A 63 0.08 16.68 6.23
CA ALA A 63 -0.18 16.49 7.65
C ALA A 63 -0.04 17.78 8.48
N VAL A 64 0.81 18.71 8.06
CA VAL A 64 0.99 20.01 8.71
C VAL A 64 -0.10 20.99 8.29
N LEU A 65 -0.45 21.01 6.99
CA LEU A 65 -1.35 22.04 6.43
C LEU A 65 -2.84 21.74 6.58
N SER A 66 -3.27 20.48 6.40
CA SER A 66 -4.70 20.11 6.40
C SER A 66 -5.02 18.83 7.15
N ASN A 67 -4.04 17.93 7.29
CA ASN A 67 -4.13 16.65 7.99
C ASN A 67 -5.35 15.81 7.60
N ALA A 68 -5.61 15.68 6.29
CA ALA A 68 -6.70 14.85 5.79
C ALA A 68 -6.45 13.35 6.12
N PRO A 69 -7.41 12.61 6.71
CA PRO A 69 -7.22 11.20 7.10
C PRO A 69 -7.12 10.24 5.90
N TYR A 70 -7.56 10.68 4.72
CA TYR A 70 -7.49 9.93 3.47
C TYR A 70 -6.69 10.70 2.41
N LEU A 71 -5.96 9.97 1.58
CA LEU A 71 -5.04 10.52 0.58
C LEU A 71 -5.27 9.82 -0.76
N LEU A 72 -5.68 10.56 -1.78
CA LEU A 72 -5.75 10.06 -3.15
C LEU A 72 -4.42 10.32 -3.86
N ASN A 73 -3.85 9.26 -4.43
CA ASN A 73 -2.69 9.32 -5.31
C ASN A 73 -3.13 9.27 -6.78
N LEU A 74 -2.58 10.16 -7.61
CA LEU A 74 -2.71 10.16 -9.06
C LEU A 74 -1.40 10.52 -9.75
N ASP A 75 -1.12 9.82 -10.85
CA ASP A 75 -0.06 10.16 -11.80
C ASP A 75 -0.51 11.24 -12.79
N CYS A 76 0.45 11.99 -13.35
CA CYS A 76 0.17 13.12 -14.25
C CYS A 76 -0.50 12.74 -15.56
N ASP A 77 -0.36 11.49 -15.99
CA ASP A 77 -0.99 10.93 -17.18
C ASP A 77 -2.41 10.40 -16.91
N HIS A 78 -2.89 10.47 -15.66
CA HIS A 78 -4.21 10.02 -15.24
C HIS A 78 -5.07 11.18 -14.73
N TYR A 79 -6.35 11.17 -15.09
CA TYR A 79 -7.35 12.15 -14.66
C TYR A 79 -8.58 11.48 -14.06
N ILE A 80 -9.33 12.26 -13.27
CA ILE A 80 -10.61 11.82 -12.68
C ILE A 80 -11.69 11.90 -13.75
N ASN A 81 -12.16 10.74 -14.22
CA ASN A 81 -13.22 10.65 -15.22
C ASN A 81 -14.63 10.61 -14.59
N ASN A 82 -14.76 10.11 -13.36
CA ASN A 82 -16.02 10.09 -12.62
C ASN A 82 -15.90 10.96 -11.35
N SER A 83 -16.67 12.05 -11.27
CA SER A 83 -16.70 12.92 -10.08
C SER A 83 -17.19 12.21 -8.81
N LYS A 84 -17.78 11.02 -8.92
CA LYS A 84 -18.19 10.19 -7.78
C LYS A 84 -17.09 9.27 -7.23
N ALA A 85 -15.92 9.19 -7.87
CA ALA A 85 -14.86 8.26 -7.48
C ALA A 85 -14.44 8.39 -6.00
N ILE A 86 -14.29 9.63 -5.51
CA ILE A 86 -13.96 9.89 -4.10
C ILE A 86 -15.11 9.42 -3.20
N ARG A 87 -16.37 9.72 -3.56
CA ARG A 87 -17.55 9.32 -2.79
C ARG A 87 -17.67 7.79 -2.71
N GLU A 88 -17.44 7.09 -3.82
CA GLU A 88 -17.44 5.63 -3.89
C GLU A 88 -16.35 5.01 -2.99
N SER A 89 -15.14 5.59 -2.99
CA SER A 89 -14.07 5.14 -2.08
C SER A 89 -14.45 5.30 -0.61
N MET A 90 -15.14 6.41 -0.26
CA MET A 90 -15.58 6.68 1.10
C MET A 90 -16.64 5.69 1.57
N CYS A 91 -17.51 5.18 0.69
CA CYS A 91 -18.48 4.15 1.06
C CYS A 91 -17.82 2.93 1.73
N PHE A 92 -16.66 2.52 1.25
CA PHE A 92 -15.90 1.42 1.84
C PHE A 92 -15.11 1.82 3.07
N MET A 93 -14.48 2.99 3.04
CA MET A 93 -13.61 3.48 4.11
C MET A 93 -14.37 3.89 5.38
N MET A 94 -15.63 4.30 5.22
CA MET A 94 -16.54 4.77 6.28
C MET A 94 -17.49 3.67 6.77
N ASP A 95 -17.46 2.46 6.20
CA ASP A 95 -18.24 1.34 6.71
C ASP A 95 -17.87 1.07 8.19
N PRO A 96 -18.83 1.16 9.13
CA PRO A 96 -18.56 0.92 10.56
C PRO A 96 -18.02 -0.49 10.86
N LEU A 97 -18.34 -1.47 10.03
CA LEU A 97 -17.99 -2.88 10.22
C LEU A 97 -16.64 -3.21 9.60
N LEU A 98 -16.46 -2.87 8.32
CA LEU A 98 -15.27 -3.28 7.54
C LEU A 98 -14.26 -2.14 7.34
N GLY A 99 -14.71 -0.88 7.32
CA GLY A 99 -13.92 0.28 6.92
C GLY A 99 -12.70 0.53 7.80
N LYS A 100 -12.77 0.21 9.09
CA LYS A 100 -11.65 0.39 10.05
C LYS A 100 -10.39 -0.41 9.68
N ARG A 101 -10.52 -1.50 8.92
CA ARG A 101 -9.39 -2.34 8.47
C ARG A 101 -8.97 -2.07 7.03
N VAL A 102 -9.65 -1.17 6.33
CA VAL A 102 -9.32 -0.80 4.96
C VAL A 102 -8.14 0.17 4.97
N CYS A 103 -7.02 -0.23 4.35
CA CYS A 103 -5.86 0.64 4.17
C CYS A 103 -5.93 1.46 2.90
N TYR A 104 -6.44 0.89 1.80
CA TYR A 104 -6.64 1.64 0.57
C TYR A 104 -7.74 1.03 -0.32
N VAL A 105 -8.36 1.88 -1.13
CA VAL A 105 -9.27 1.48 -2.21
C VAL A 105 -8.56 1.69 -3.54
N GLN A 106 -8.31 0.60 -4.27
CA GLN A 106 -7.69 0.61 -5.59
C GLN A 106 -8.77 0.60 -6.67
N PHE A 107 -8.64 1.48 -7.65
CA PHE A 107 -9.49 1.49 -8.84
C PHE A 107 -8.75 0.88 -10.04
N PRO A 108 -9.45 0.28 -11.02
CA PRO A 108 -8.85 -0.19 -12.26
C PRO A 108 -8.24 0.98 -13.04
N GLN A 109 -7.03 0.78 -13.57
CA GLN A 109 -6.44 1.71 -14.53
C GLN A 109 -7.08 1.44 -15.89
N ARG A 110 -7.68 2.46 -16.49
CA ARG A 110 -8.25 2.40 -17.84
C ARG A 110 -7.57 3.48 -18.68
N PHE A 111 -7.36 3.19 -19.95
CA PHE A 111 -6.65 4.10 -20.85
C PHE A 111 -7.53 4.54 -22.01
N ASP A 112 -7.34 5.79 -22.44
CA ASP A 112 -7.91 6.34 -23.67
C ASP A 112 -6.95 6.19 -24.85
N GLY A 113 -7.45 6.41 -26.07
CA GLY A 113 -6.61 6.44 -27.28
C GLY A 113 -6.05 5.08 -27.71
N ILE A 114 -6.62 3.97 -27.21
CA ILE A 114 -6.24 2.62 -27.62
C ILE A 114 -6.95 2.26 -28.92
N ASP A 115 -6.17 1.90 -29.93
CA ASP A 115 -6.67 1.44 -31.23
C ASP A 115 -7.59 0.21 -31.09
N ARG A 116 -8.54 0.05 -32.01
CA ARG A 116 -9.48 -1.08 -32.04
C ARG A 116 -8.73 -2.41 -32.11
N ASN A 117 -7.59 -2.45 -32.79
CA ASN A 117 -6.79 -3.65 -32.94
C ASN A 117 -5.81 -3.89 -31.79
N ASP A 118 -5.63 -2.95 -30.84
CA ASP A 118 -4.75 -2.98 -29.64
C ASP A 118 -3.63 -4.03 -29.66
N ARG A 119 -2.79 -4.01 -30.69
CA ARG A 119 -1.76 -5.06 -30.91
C ARG A 119 -0.70 -5.09 -29.80
N TYR A 120 -0.55 -3.99 -29.06
CA TYR A 120 0.38 -3.89 -27.93
C TYR A 120 -0.21 -4.36 -26.60
N ALA A 121 -1.48 -4.79 -26.59
CA ALA A 121 -2.18 -5.29 -25.40
C ALA A 121 -2.11 -4.31 -24.22
N ASN A 122 -2.23 -3.01 -24.50
CA ASN A 122 -2.02 -1.97 -23.50
C ASN A 122 -3.15 -1.91 -22.46
N ARG A 123 -4.33 -2.44 -22.77
CA ARG A 123 -5.45 -2.50 -21.82
C ARG A 123 -5.18 -3.38 -20.60
N ASN A 124 -4.36 -4.43 -20.76
CA ASN A 124 -4.05 -5.42 -19.72
C ASN A 124 -5.31 -5.90 -18.96
N THR A 125 -6.37 -6.24 -19.69
CA THR A 125 -7.71 -6.52 -19.12
C THR A 125 -7.70 -7.76 -18.23
N VAL A 126 -6.97 -8.82 -18.58
CA VAL A 126 -6.84 -10.04 -17.75
C VAL A 126 -6.35 -9.70 -16.34
N PHE A 127 -5.33 -8.84 -16.21
CA PHE A 127 -4.82 -8.45 -14.90
C PHE A 127 -5.85 -7.67 -14.06
N PHE A 128 -6.49 -6.66 -14.66
CA PHE A 128 -7.44 -5.80 -13.93
C PHE A 128 -8.83 -6.43 -13.73
N ASP A 129 -9.32 -7.22 -14.68
CA ASP A 129 -10.69 -7.75 -14.67
C ASP A 129 -10.81 -9.20 -14.21
N ILE A 130 -9.70 -9.95 -14.13
CA ILE A 130 -9.67 -11.33 -13.63
C ILE A 130 -8.86 -11.39 -12.34
N ASN A 131 -7.56 -11.11 -12.43
CA ASN A 131 -6.63 -11.33 -11.31
C ASN A 131 -6.93 -10.43 -10.10
N MET A 132 -7.06 -9.11 -10.31
CA MET A 132 -7.35 -8.16 -9.22
C MET A 132 -8.67 -8.46 -8.50
N LYS A 133 -9.72 -8.89 -9.22
CA LYS A 133 -10.98 -9.33 -8.61
C LYS A 133 -10.79 -10.58 -7.75
N GLY A 134 -9.97 -11.53 -8.21
CA GLY A 134 -9.63 -12.73 -7.45
C GLY A 134 -8.93 -12.41 -6.12
N LEU A 135 -7.97 -11.48 -6.14
CA LEU A 135 -7.24 -11.05 -4.93
C LEU A 135 -8.14 -10.30 -3.93
N ASP A 136 -9.15 -9.58 -4.41
CA ASP A 136 -10.09 -8.84 -3.56
C ASP A 136 -10.88 -9.74 -2.58
N GLY A 137 -11.10 -11.00 -2.97
CA GLY A 137 -11.72 -12.02 -2.13
C GLY A 137 -10.87 -12.49 -0.95
N ILE A 138 -9.54 -12.30 -1.00
CA ILE A 138 -8.61 -12.78 0.02
C ILE A 138 -8.26 -11.65 0.98
N GLN A 139 -7.36 -10.74 0.60
CA GLN A 139 -6.94 -9.61 1.44
C GLN A 139 -7.03 -8.27 0.70
N GLY A 140 -7.33 -8.28 -0.60
CA GLY A 140 -7.45 -7.08 -1.41
C GLY A 140 -6.45 -7.05 -2.56
N PRO A 141 -6.66 -6.16 -3.55
CA PRO A 141 -5.74 -5.97 -4.66
C PRO A 141 -4.39 -5.41 -4.20
N ILE A 142 -3.34 -5.66 -4.97
CA ILE A 142 -2.05 -4.99 -4.79
C ILE A 142 -2.13 -3.52 -5.24
N TYR A 143 -1.28 -2.66 -4.67
CA TYR A 143 -1.19 -1.26 -5.09
C TYR A 143 -0.36 -1.15 -6.39
N VAL A 144 -0.90 -0.45 -7.39
CA VAL A 144 -0.36 -0.40 -8.77
C VAL A 144 0.06 1.00 -9.22
N GLY A 145 0.28 1.93 -8.28
CA GLY A 145 0.97 3.20 -8.58
C GLY A 145 0.08 4.44 -8.76
N THR A 146 -1.21 4.29 -9.10
CA THR A 146 -2.15 5.43 -9.33
C THR A 146 -3.60 5.03 -9.03
N GLY A 147 -4.50 6.02 -8.91
CA GLY A 147 -5.95 5.81 -8.76
C GLY A 147 -6.31 5.10 -7.46
N CYS A 148 -5.63 5.45 -6.37
CA CYS A 148 -5.73 4.74 -5.10
C CYS A 148 -5.93 5.70 -3.93
N VAL A 149 -6.97 5.46 -3.13
CA VAL A 149 -7.31 6.25 -1.94
C VAL A 149 -6.80 5.54 -0.70
N PHE A 150 -5.75 6.07 -0.10
CA PHE A 150 -5.10 5.54 1.09
C PHE A 150 -5.68 6.10 2.38
N ARG A 151 -5.68 5.29 3.44
CA ARG A 151 -5.80 5.74 4.83
C ARG A 151 -4.42 6.20 5.30
N ARG A 152 -4.32 7.46 5.72
CA ARG A 152 -3.08 8.08 6.21
C ARG A 152 -2.43 7.29 7.35
N HIS A 153 -3.22 6.86 8.32
CA HIS A 153 -2.72 6.09 9.46
C HIS A 153 -2.04 4.77 9.03
N ALA A 154 -2.53 4.13 7.96
CA ALA A 154 -1.91 2.93 7.42
C ALA A 154 -0.57 3.25 6.72
N LEU A 155 -0.47 4.40 6.04
CA LEU A 155 0.81 4.87 5.46
C LEU A 155 1.85 5.23 6.53
N TYR A 156 1.44 5.60 7.73
CA TYR A 156 2.34 5.83 8.85
C TYR A 156 2.94 4.54 9.45
N GLY A 157 2.61 3.37 8.90
CA GLY A 157 3.15 2.09 9.35
C GLY A 157 2.64 1.68 10.72
N TYR A 158 1.38 2.00 11.04
CA TYR A 158 0.67 1.42 12.18
C TYR A 158 0.03 0.08 11.79
N ASP A 159 -0.13 -0.81 12.76
CA ASP A 159 -0.82 -2.09 12.55
C ASP A 159 -2.33 -1.89 12.39
N ALA A 160 -2.96 -2.76 11.60
CA ALA A 160 -4.41 -2.74 11.47
C ALA A 160 -5.10 -3.02 12.82
N PRO A 161 -6.27 -2.41 13.10
CA PRO A 161 -7.03 -2.69 14.30
C PRO A 161 -7.30 -4.19 14.47
N LYS A 162 -6.97 -4.72 15.65
CA LYS A 162 -7.15 -6.15 15.95
C LYS A 162 -8.63 -6.51 15.89
N THR A 163 -8.96 -7.59 15.19
CA THR A 163 -10.31 -8.16 15.25
C THR A 163 -10.55 -8.72 16.65
N LYS A 164 -11.68 -8.35 17.26
CA LYS A 164 -12.18 -9.12 18.41
C LYS A 164 -12.49 -10.51 17.89
N LYS A 165 -11.72 -11.53 18.30
CA LYS A 165 -12.04 -12.92 17.99
C LYS A 165 -13.45 -13.18 18.52
N ALA A 166 -14.35 -13.67 17.68
CA ALA A 166 -15.58 -14.24 18.16
C ALA A 166 -15.22 -15.34 19.18
N PRO A 167 -15.90 -15.43 20.33
CA PRO A 167 -15.64 -16.50 21.28
C PRO A 167 -15.79 -17.82 20.53
N THR A 168 -14.73 -18.64 20.55
CA THR A 168 -14.76 -19.98 19.98
C THR A 168 -15.88 -20.74 20.67
N ARG A 169 -16.98 -21.01 19.96
CA ARG A 169 -17.95 -22.02 20.38
C ARG A 169 -17.27 -23.37 20.23
N THR A 170 -16.64 -23.83 21.30
CA THR A 170 -16.20 -25.22 21.41
C THR A 170 -17.45 -26.07 21.50
N CYS A 171 -17.90 -26.65 20.39
CA CYS A 171 -18.84 -27.76 20.44
C CYS A 171 -18.10 -28.94 21.09
N ASN A 172 -18.55 -29.36 22.27
CA ASN A 172 -18.07 -30.57 22.97
C ASN A 172 -18.62 -31.87 22.34
N CYS A 173 -18.92 -31.87 21.03
CA CYS A 173 -19.70 -32.93 20.37
C CYS A 173 -18.84 -33.98 19.66
N LEU A 174 -17.51 -33.84 19.63
CA LEU A 174 -16.64 -34.79 18.92
C LEU A 174 -15.80 -35.64 19.89
N PRO A 175 -15.89 -36.98 19.83
CA PRO A 175 -15.09 -37.88 20.64
C PRO A 175 -13.59 -37.71 20.36
N LYS A 176 -12.78 -37.79 21.44
CA LYS A 176 -11.33 -37.53 21.47
C LYS A 176 -10.44 -38.43 20.60
N TRP A 177 -10.98 -39.35 19.80
CA TRP A 177 -10.17 -40.29 19.02
C TRP A 177 -9.89 -39.83 17.57
N CYS A 178 -10.60 -38.81 17.05
CA CYS A 178 -10.46 -38.44 15.63
C CYS A 178 -9.49 -37.27 15.33
N CYS A 179 -8.74 -36.77 16.31
CA CYS A 179 -7.76 -35.68 16.12
C CYS A 179 -6.30 -36.15 16.22
N GLY A 180 -6.01 -37.36 15.76
CA GLY A 180 -4.64 -37.82 15.51
C GLY A 180 -4.19 -37.40 14.12
N CYS A 181 -3.71 -36.17 13.97
CA CYS A 181 -2.65 -35.71 13.04
C CYS A 181 -2.71 -34.18 12.86
N LEU A 182 -1.56 -33.52 13.02
CA LEU A 182 -1.26 -32.10 12.67
C LEU A 182 -1.53 -30.99 13.70
N CYS A 183 -1.35 -31.24 15.00
CA CYS A 183 -1.24 -30.15 16.00
C CYS A 183 -0.07 -30.38 16.96
N SER A 184 1.16 -30.13 16.48
CA SER A 184 2.37 -30.03 17.30
C SER A 184 2.38 -28.71 18.10
N GLY A 185 1.55 -28.64 19.14
CA GLY A 185 1.54 -27.54 20.11
C GLY A 185 2.57 -27.76 21.22
N ARG A 186 3.65 -26.95 21.23
CA ARG A 186 4.62 -26.84 22.34
C ARG A 186 3.90 -26.56 23.67
N LYS A 187 4.00 -27.49 24.63
CA LYS A 187 3.54 -27.29 26.02
C LYS A 187 4.47 -26.31 26.74
N LYS A 188 3.99 -25.11 27.12
CA LYS A 188 4.60 -24.31 28.20
C LYS A 188 3.96 -24.70 29.54
N LYS A 189 4.79 -25.12 30.49
CA LYS A 189 4.39 -25.44 31.88
C LYS A 189 3.83 -24.20 32.57
N LYS A 190 2.66 -24.36 33.21
CA LYS A 190 1.97 -23.37 34.05
C LYS A 190 2.31 -23.69 35.51
N LYS A 191 2.85 -22.73 36.27
CA LYS A 191 2.88 -22.78 37.75
C LYS A 191 1.64 -22.05 38.28
N THR A 192 0.82 -22.79 39.02
CA THR A 192 -0.27 -22.40 39.95
C THR A 192 0.34 -21.82 41.24
N ASN A 193 -0.23 -20.92 42.06
CA ASN A 193 -1.60 -20.67 42.56
C ASN A 193 -1.63 -19.27 43.28
N LYS A 194 -2.60 -18.35 43.06
CA LYS A 194 -3.84 -18.00 43.86
C LYS A 194 -3.64 -16.87 44.93
N PRO A 195 -4.69 -16.14 45.42
CA PRO A 195 -5.84 -15.50 44.73
C PRO A 195 -6.35 -14.14 45.33
N LYS A 196 -7.20 -13.40 44.55
CA LYS A 196 -8.30 -12.43 44.90
C LYS A 196 -7.94 -11.11 45.63
N SER A 197 -8.44 -9.93 45.23
CA SER A 197 -9.86 -9.48 45.16
C SER A 197 -10.00 -8.23 44.25
N GLU A 198 -10.94 -8.23 43.29
CA GLU A 198 -12.17 -7.39 43.24
C GLU A 198 -12.01 -5.87 43.54
N LEU A 199 -12.11 -4.99 42.52
CA LEU A 199 -13.25 -4.07 42.31
C LEU A 199 -13.07 -3.09 41.10
N LYS A 200 -14.13 -3.03 40.28
CA LYS A 200 -14.78 -1.87 39.61
C LYS A 200 -14.04 -0.90 38.64
N LYS A 201 -14.71 -0.79 37.48
CA LYS A 201 -14.79 0.28 36.46
C LYS A 201 -14.72 1.74 36.98
N MET A 202 -14.05 2.63 36.23
CA MET A 202 -14.53 3.92 35.68
C MET A 202 -13.33 4.69 35.07
N ASN A 203 -13.32 5.02 33.77
CA ASN A 203 -13.89 6.18 33.06
C ASN A 203 -12.84 7.24 32.70
N SER A 204 -13.09 7.83 31.52
CA SER A 204 -12.48 9.00 30.88
C SER A 204 -12.12 10.17 31.79
N ARG A 205 -11.00 10.83 31.50
CA ARG A 205 -10.68 12.24 31.82
C ARG A 205 -9.93 12.76 30.59
N THR A 206 -10.40 13.69 29.74
CA THR A 206 -10.86 15.08 29.92
C THR A 206 -9.93 15.89 30.82
N PHE A 207 -8.98 16.59 30.20
CA PHE A 207 -8.08 17.58 30.82
C PHE A 207 -8.77 18.94 30.91
N ALA A 208 -8.76 19.55 32.11
CA ALA A 208 -8.97 20.98 32.37
C ALA A 208 -8.43 21.30 33.81
N PRO A 209 -8.18 22.57 34.19
CA PRO A 209 -6.84 23.03 34.56
C PRO A 209 -6.61 23.31 36.07
N VAL A 210 -5.32 23.53 36.34
CA VAL A 210 -4.62 23.83 37.59
C VAL A 210 -5.29 24.92 38.44
N GLY A 211 -5.40 24.65 39.74
CA GLY A 211 -5.73 25.59 40.82
C GLY A 211 -5.08 25.11 42.13
N ALA A 212 -4.45 26.04 42.84
CA ALA A 212 -3.46 25.87 43.90
C ALA A 212 -3.92 25.17 45.19
N LEU A 213 -3.02 24.40 45.83
CA LEU A 213 -2.60 24.57 47.24
C LEU A 213 -1.50 23.57 47.64
N GLU A 214 -0.64 24.03 48.54
CA GLU A 214 0.65 23.50 49.01
C GLU A 214 0.57 22.17 49.76
N GLY A 215 1.70 21.43 49.77
CA GLY A 215 1.99 20.34 50.68
C GLY A 215 3.13 19.45 50.18
N ILE A 216 4.35 19.73 50.62
CA ILE A 216 5.57 19.01 50.30
C ILE A 216 5.54 17.60 50.92
N GLU A 217 5.70 16.56 50.09
CA GLU A 217 6.42 15.31 50.44
C GLU A 217 7.08 14.78 49.15
N GLU A 218 8.39 15.06 49.01
CA GLU A 218 9.24 14.49 47.97
C GLU A 218 9.56 13.02 48.30
N GLY A 219 9.40 12.12 47.32
CA GLY A 219 9.89 10.75 47.48
C GLY A 219 9.51 9.75 46.40
N VAL A 220 10.12 9.87 45.21
CA VAL A 220 10.40 8.75 44.27
C VAL A 220 9.19 8.01 43.66
N GLU A 221 8.33 8.71 42.93
CA GLU A 221 7.45 8.08 41.89
C GLU A 221 7.51 8.79 40.52
N GLY A 222 8.33 9.84 40.35
CA GLY A 222 8.42 10.60 39.08
C GLY A 222 9.32 9.99 38.01
N ILE A 223 10.34 9.23 38.38
CA ILE A 223 11.46 8.88 37.48
C ILE A 223 11.08 7.79 36.47
N GLU A 224 10.21 6.84 36.81
CA GLU A 224 9.81 5.78 35.86
C GLU A 224 8.82 6.30 34.80
N THR A 225 7.86 7.13 35.20
CA THR A 225 6.86 7.74 34.30
C THR A 225 7.48 8.76 33.35
N GLU A 226 8.41 9.59 33.83
CA GLU A 226 9.17 10.52 32.99
C GLU A 226 10.09 9.77 32.02
N ASN A 227 10.81 8.73 32.47
CA ASN A 227 11.66 7.94 31.58
C ASN A 227 10.85 7.21 30.50
N VAL A 228 9.64 6.73 30.79
CA VAL A 228 8.75 6.09 29.81
C VAL A 228 8.17 7.13 28.83
N ALA A 229 7.76 8.31 29.30
CA ALA A 229 7.27 9.39 28.45
C ALA A 229 8.37 9.92 27.51
N VAL A 230 9.56 10.20 28.05
CA VAL A 230 10.74 10.65 27.29
C VAL A 230 11.21 9.58 26.29
N THR A 231 11.16 8.30 26.68
CA THR A 231 11.46 7.18 25.77
C THR A 231 10.41 7.05 24.66
N SER A 232 9.14 7.37 24.95
CA SER A 232 8.05 7.33 23.97
C SER A 232 8.13 8.48 22.95
N GLU A 233 8.47 9.68 23.39
CA GLU A 233 8.66 10.85 22.52
C GLU A 233 9.87 10.66 21.60
N LYS A 234 11.02 10.24 22.16
CA LYS A 234 12.21 9.93 21.37
C LYS A 234 11.97 8.83 20.33
N LYS A 235 11.09 7.86 20.63
CA LYS A 235 10.69 6.83 19.66
C LYS A 235 9.84 7.40 18.53
N LEU A 236 8.94 8.34 18.83
CA LEU A 236 8.15 9.04 17.82
C LEU A 236 9.03 9.95 16.94
N GLU A 237 9.99 10.66 17.52
CA GLU A 237 10.95 11.48 16.79
C GLU A 237 11.82 10.62 15.85
N ASN A 238 12.32 9.48 16.33
CA ASN A 238 13.06 8.54 15.48
C ASN A 238 12.19 7.98 14.35
N LYS A 239 10.88 7.78 14.58
CA LYS A 239 9.97 7.25 13.56
C LYS A 239 9.57 8.31 12.52
N PHE A 240 9.18 9.49 12.97
CA PHE A 240 8.50 10.51 12.15
C PHE A 240 9.35 11.76 11.85
N GLY A 241 10.40 12.01 12.63
CA GLY A 241 11.30 13.17 12.51
C GLY A 241 11.15 14.17 13.64
N GLN A 242 11.94 15.25 13.56
CA GLN A 242 12.13 16.24 14.64
C GLN A 242 11.00 17.28 14.75
N SER A 243 10.08 17.33 13.78
CA SER A 243 8.97 18.28 13.79
C SER A 243 7.92 17.90 14.82
N SER A 244 7.86 18.63 15.94
CA SER A 244 6.86 18.41 16.99
C SER A 244 5.43 18.63 16.48
N VAL A 245 5.23 19.59 15.58
CA VAL A 245 3.93 19.88 14.95
C VAL A 245 3.47 18.70 14.08
N PHE A 246 4.37 18.14 13.27
CA PHE A 246 4.06 16.97 12.46
C PHE A 246 3.79 15.74 13.32
N VAL A 247 4.64 15.48 14.32
CA VAL A 247 4.45 14.36 15.25
C VAL A 247 3.09 14.47 15.95
N ALA A 248 2.75 15.66 16.48
CA ALA A 248 1.45 15.88 17.11
C ALA A 248 0.28 15.68 16.13
N SER A 249 0.41 16.10 14.87
CA SER A 249 -0.66 15.90 13.87
C SER A 249 -0.85 14.42 13.50
N THR A 250 0.20 13.59 13.58
CA THR A 250 0.09 12.14 13.35
C THR A 250 -0.71 11.39 14.42
N LEU A 251 -0.84 11.95 15.63
CA LEU A 251 -1.58 11.35 16.74
C LEU A 251 -3.10 11.55 16.63
N LEU A 252 -3.55 12.42 15.73
CA LEU A 252 -4.97 12.70 15.46
C LEU A 252 -5.50 11.71 14.42
N GLU A 253 -6.18 10.64 14.87
CA GLU A 253 -6.71 9.60 13.97
C GLU A 253 -7.76 10.13 12.97
N ASP A 254 -8.64 11.02 13.43
CA ASP A 254 -9.68 11.64 12.59
C ASP A 254 -9.16 12.83 11.75
N GLY A 255 -7.88 13.16 11.90
CA GLY A 255 -7.24 14.28 11.21
C GLY A 255 -7.59 15.65 11.79
N GLY A 256 -7.44 16.68 10.97
CA GLY A 256 -7.69 18.08 11.34
C GLY A 256 -6.44 18.85 11.78
N THR A 257 -6.57 20.18 11.82
CA THR A 257 -5.47 21.09 12.14
C THR A 257 -5.35 21.33 13.65
N LEU A 258 -4.12 21.54 14.12
CA LEU A 258 -3.85 21.96 15.49
C LEU A 258 -4.40 23.38 15.68
N LYS A 259 -5.36 23.55 16.60
CA LYS A 259 -6.18 24.76 16.78
C LYS A 259 -5.42 26.02 17.23
N SER A 260 -4.10 25.95 17.45
CA SER A 260 -3.29 27.02 18.06
C SER A 260 -2.20 27.61 17.15
N ALA A 261 -2.05 27.16 15.89
CA ALA A 261 -0.95 27.60 15.02
C ALA A 261 -1.41 28.65 14.00
N SER A 262 -0.63 29.73 13.84
CA SER A 262 -0.86 30.73 12.80
C SER A 262 -0.53 30.16 11.41
N PRO A 263 -1.20 30.59 10.32
CA PRO A 263 -0.91 30.10 8.96
C PRO A 263 0.56 30.27 8.56
N ALA A 264 1.20 31.37 8.97
CA ALA A 264 2.62 31.62 8.71
C ALA A 264 3.53 30.62 9.45
N SER A 265 3.20 30.26 10.69
CA SER A 265 3.95 29.25 11.44
C SER A 265 3.80 27.86 10.81
N LEU A 266 2.61 27.50 10.35
CA LEU A 266 2.35 26.24 9.63
C LEU A 266 3.11 26.16 8.30
N LEU A 267 3.21 27.27 7.56
CA LEU A 267 4.00 27.31 6.32
C LEU A 267 5.50 27.19 6.59
N LYS A 268 6.02 27.84 7.63
CA LYS A 268 7.42 27.69 8.05
C LYS A 268 7.74 26.23 8.41
N GLU A 269 6.84 25.60 9.15
CA GLU A 269 6.96 24.20 9.53
C GLU A 269 6.83 23.26 8.32
N ALA A 270 5.91 23.55 7.41
CA ALA A 270 5.74 22.80 6.17
C ALA A 270 7.02 22.85 5.30
N ILE A 271 7.75 23.97 5.28
CA ILE A 271 9.05 24.10 4.63
C ILE A 271 10.12 23.26 5.35
N HIS A 272 10.10 23.21 6.68
CA HIS A 272 11.04 22.40 7.46
C HIS A 272 10.91 20.90 7.16
N VAL A 273 9.68 20.37 7.11
CA VAL A 273 9.42 18.93 6.89
C VAL A 273 9.71 18.45 5.45
N ILE A 274 9.97 19.35 4.49
CA ILE A 274 10.41 19.02 3.12
C ILE A 274 11.89 19.25 2.87
N SER A 275 12.65 19.58 3.91
CA SER A 275 14.10 19.74 3.80
C SER A 275 14.78 18.43 3.38
N SER A 276 15.89 18.55 2.66
CA SER A 276 16.60 17.37 2.10
C SER A 276 17.18 16.45 3.18
N GLY A 277 17.46 17.01 4.37
CA GLY A 277 18.01 16.28 5.51
C GLY A 277 16.97 15.65 6.44
N TYR A 278 15.67 15.94 6.26
CA TYR A 278 14.63 15.56 7.22
C TYR A 278 14.57 14.05 7.47
N GLU A 279 14.78 13.25 6.42
CA GLU A 279 14.61 11.79 6.47
C GLU A 279 15.86 11.05 7.01
N GLY A 280 17.00 11.74 7.16
CA GLY A 280 18.32 11.10 7.33
C GLY A 280 18.46 10.19 8.56
N LYS A 281 17.77 10.48 9.66
CA LYS A 281 17.79 9.68 10.90
C LYS A 281 16.44 9.08 11.26
N THR A 282 15.54 8.98 10.28
CA THR A 282 14.16 8.55 10.51
C THR A 282 13.87 7.18 9.88
N GLU A 283 12.67 6.68 10.15
CA GLU A 283 12.13 5.46 9.53
C GLU A 283 11.35 5.72 8.22
N TRP A 284 11.35 6.96 7.72
CA TRP A 284 10.76 7.32 6.43
C TRP A 284 11.40 6.52 5.29
N GLY A 285 10.54 5.93 4.45
CA GLY A 285 10.94 5.07 3.35
C GLY A 285 11.45 3.68 3.74
N LYS A 286 11.73 3.42 5.02
CA LYS A 286 12.12 2.09 5.51
C LYS A 286 10.90 1.32 6.03
N GLU A 287 10.16 1.97 6.93
CA GLU A 287 8.99 1.40 7.61
C GLU A 287 7.77 2.34 7.54
N VAL A 288 7.96 3.60 7.15
CA VAL A 288 6.93 4.64 7.09
C VAL A 288 6.82 5.23 5.68
N GLY A 289 5.59 5.41 5.19
CA GLY A 289 5.30 5.98 3.87
C GLY A 289 5.50 4.99 2.73
N TRP A 290 5.78 5.52 1.54
CA TRP A 290 6.22 4.74 0.38
C TRP A 290 7.62 4.19 0.63
N ILE A 291 7.78 2.88 0.42
CA ILE A 291 9.01 2.15 0.76
C ILE A 291 10.09 2.39 -0.31
N TYR A 292 11.31 2.68 0.13
CA TYR A 292 12.47 2.92 -0.74
C TYR A 292 13.19 1.60 -1.07
N GLY A 293 13.97 1.63 -2.16
CA GLY A 293 14.92 0.57 -2.50
C GLY A 293 14.50 -0.37 -3.62
N SER A 294 13.34 -0.16 -4.25
CA SER A 294 12.95 -0.81 -5.49
C SER A 294 12.42 0.20 -6.50
N VAL A 295 12.59 -0.07 -7.80
CA VAL A 295 11.95 0.69 -8.88
C VAL A 295 10.42 0.53 -8.90
N THR A 296 9.90 -0.53 -8.30
CA THR A 296 8.46 -0.80 -8.12
C THR A 296 8.08 -0.61 -6.65
N GLU A 297 8.20 0.62 -6.14
CA GLU A 297 7.86 0.93 -4.75
C GLU A 297 6.37 0.72 -4.43
N ASP A 298 5.52 0.70 -5.46
CA ASP A 298 4.08 0.54 -5.37
C ASP A 298 3.69 -0.83 -4.80
N ILE A 299 4.12 -1.91 -5.45
CA ILE A 299 3.85 -3.28 -4.99
C ILE A 299 4.43 -3.48 -3.59
N LEU A 300 5.65 -2.99 -3.36
CA LEU A 300 6.35 -3.12 -2.08
C LEU A 300 5.61 -2.40 -0.93
N THR A 301 5.12 -1.20 -1.18
CA THR A 301 4.35 -0.43 -0.18
C THR A 301 3.04 -1.14 0.15
N GLY A 302 2.31 -1.63 -0.86
CA GLY A 302 1.08 -2.41 -0.65
C GLY A 302 1.34 -3.70 0.15
N PHE A 303 2.38 -4.45 -0.23
CA PHE A 303 2.80 -5.68 0.46
C PHE A 303 3.12 -5.43 1.94
N LYS A 304 3.85 -4.35 2.23
CA LYS A 304 4.19 -3.97 3.60
C LYS A 304 2.94 -3.68 4.43
N MET A 305 1.99 -2.90 3.89
CA MET A 305 0.72 -2.62 4.57
C MET A 305 -0.09 -3.89 4.83
N HIS A 306 -0.16 -4.81 3.87
CA HIS A 306 -0.83 -6.11 4.07
C HIS A 306 -0.14 -6.99 5.12
N CYS A 307 1.20 -6.94 5.21
CA CYS A 307 1.94 -7.59 6.30
C CYS A 307 1.57 -7.03 7.69
N HIS A 308 1.20 -5.76 7.79
CA HIS A 308 0.65 -5.13 9.00
C HIS A 308 -0.84 -5.47 9.26
N GLY A 309 -1.41 -6.41 8.49
CA GLY A 309 -2.77 -6.94 8.70
C GLY A 309 -3.90 -6.09 8.13
N TRP A 310 -3.55 -5.05 7.37
CA TRP A 310 -4.51 -4.24 6.64
C TRP A 310 -5.13 -4.99 5.47
N ARG A 311 -6.34 -4.57 5.08
CA ARG A 311 -7.07 -5.07 3.92
C ARG A 311 -7.17 -3.96 2.88
N SER A 312 -6.99 -4.25 1.60
CA SER A 312 -7.36 -3.33 0.51
C SER A 312 -8.68 -3.75 -0.13
N ILE A 313 -9.28 -2.84 -0.90
CA ILE A 313 -10.53 -3.08 -1.63
C ILE A 313 -10.34 -2.72 -3.09
N TYR A 314 -10.86 -3.56 -3.98
CA TYR A 314 -10.92 -3.29 -5.41
C TYR A 314 -12.29 -2.75 -5.82
N CYS A 315 -12.35 -1.48 -6.23
CA CYS A 315 -13.60 -0.83 -6.62
C CYS A 315 -13.69 -0.65 -8.14
N ILE A 316 -14.71 -1.25 -8.77
CA ILE A 316 -14.94 -1.17 -10.22
C ILE A 316 -16.30 -0.51 -10.47
N PRO A 317 -16.35 0.82 -10.58
CA PRO A 317 -17.58 1.50 -10.95
C PRO A 317 -17.95 1.28 -12.42
N ALA A 318 -19.25 1.42 -12.72
CA ALA A 318 -19.77 1.26 -14.08
C ALA A 318 -19.13 2.24 -15.07
N ARG A 319 -18.90 3.49 -14.64
CA ARG A 319 -18.05 4.45 -15.36
C ARG A 319 -16.64 4.38 -14.77
N PRO A 320 -15.59 4.16 -15.58
CA PRO A 320 -14.22 4.17 -15.09
C PRO A 320 -13.93 5.42 -14.25
N ALA A 321 -13.51 5.23 -13.00
CA ALA A 321 -13.25 6.32 -12.08
C ALA A 321 -12.11 7.22 -12.54
N PHE A 322 -11.04 6.57 -13.00
CA PHE A 322 -9.83 7.21 -13.49
C PHE A 322 -9.55 6.70 -14.90
N LYS A 323 -9.06 7.61 -15.73
CA LYS A 323 -8.59 7.32 -17.09
C LYS A 323 -7.22 7.93 -17.29
N GLY A 324 -6.39 7.30 -18.11
CA GLY A 324 -5.08 7.85 -18.45
C GLY A 324 -4.67 7.65 -19.90
N SER A 325 -3.53 8.20 -20.27
CA SER A 325 -2.95 8.05 -21.61
C SER A 325 -1.99 6.87 -21.64
N ALA A 326 -2.24 5.88 -22.50
CA ALA A 326 -1.34 4.74 -22.66
C ALA A 326 -0.12 5.07 -23.54
N PRO A 327 1.02 4.38 -23.37
CA PRO A 327 2.13 4.44 -24.31
C PRO A 327 1.69 4.00 -25.71
N ILE A 328 1.84 4.86 -26.72
CA ILE A 328 1.41 4.57 -28.10
C ILE A 328 2.48 3.83 -28.93
N ASN A 329 3.73 3.84 -28.48
CA ASN A 329 4.83 3.21 -29.20
C ASN A 329 5.34 1.95 -28.46
N LEU A 330 5.92 1.02 -29.23
CA LEU A 330 6.41 -0.24 -28.69
C LEU A 330 7.64 -0.05 -27.78
N SER A 331 8.50 0.92 -28.08
CA SER A 331 9.72 1.18 -27.31
C SER A 331 9.40 1.52 -25.85
N ASP A 332 8.50 2.47 -25.62
CA ASP A 332 8.09 2.91 -24.30
C ASP A 332 7.37 1.78 -23.56
N ARG A 333 6.56 0.99 -24.28
CA ARG A 333 5.90 -0.19 -23.71
C ARG A 333 6.90 -1.24 -23.24
N LEU A 334 7.92 -1.55 -24.03
CA LEU A 334 8.97 -2.50 -23.64
C LEU A 334 9.82 -2.00 -22.47
N HIS A 335 10.21 -0.72 -22.48
CA HIS A 335 10.92 -0.12 -21.35
C HIS A 335 10.08 -0.13 -20.07
N GLN A 336 8.77 0.07 -20.18
CA GLN A 336 7.86 -0.01 -19.04
C GLN A 336 7.82 -1.42 -18.45
N VAL A 337 7.62 -2.47 -19.28
CA VAL A 337 7.63 -3.87 -18.81
C VAL A 337 8.99 -4.25 -18.22
N LEU A 338 10.09 -3.78 -18.83
CA LEU A 338 11.43 -4.01 -18.32
C LEU A 338 11.61 -3.42 -16.91
N ARG A 339 11.11 -2.19 -16.67
CA ARG A 339 11.15 -1.58 -15.33
C ARG A 339 10.33 -2.37 -14.30
N TRP A 340 9.18 -2.90 -14.69
CA TRP A 340 8.36 -3.75 -13.81
C TRP A 340 9.07 -5.07 -13.47
N ALA A 341 9.67 -5.71 -14.47
CA ALA A 341 10.44 -6.93 -14.28
C ALA A 341 11.66 -6.71 -13.37
N LEU A 342 12.42 -5.64 -13.62
CA LEU A 342 13.57 -5.26 -12.80
C LEU A 342 13.16 -4.98 -11.36
N GLY A 343 12.12 -4.18 -11.13
CA GLY A 343 11.63 -3.90 -9.79
C GLY A 343 11.15 -5.14 -9.04
N SER A 344 10.49 -6.06 -9.74
CA SER A 344 10.02 -7.34 -9.16
C SER A 344 11.19 -8.24 -8.73
N VAL A 345 12.25 -8.32 -9.54
CA VAL A 345 13.49 -9.05 -9.20
C VAL A 345 14.22 -8.35 -8.05
N GLU A 346 14.29 -7.02 -8.02
CA GLU A 346 14.85 -6.27 -6.89
C GLU A 346 14.12 -6.59 -5.60
N ILE A 347 12.77 -6.62 -5.60
CA ILE A 347 11.98 -6.99 -4.42
C ILE A 347 12.30 -8.43 -3.99
N PHE A 348 12.35 -9.37 -4.95
CA PHE A 348 12.64 -10.78 -4.68
C PHE A 348 14.03 -10.98 -4.03
N LEU A 349 15.03 -10.23 -4.46
CA LEU A 349 16.41 -10.30 -3.92
C LEU A 349 16.63 -9.40 -2.70
N SER A 350 15.65 -8.57 -2.33
CA SER A 350 15.74 -7.66 -1.19
C SER A 350 15.42 -8.32 0.15
N ARG A 351 15.63 -7.57 1.24
CA ARG A 351 15.14 -7.93 2.59
C ARG A 351 13.62 -8.19 2.63
N HIS A 352 12.88 -7.57 1.72
CA HIS A 352 11.41 -7.59 1.69
C HIS A 352 10.83 -8.72 0.82
N CYS A 353 11.59 -9.77 0.53
CA CYS A 353 11.09 -10.90 -0.25
C CYS A 353 9.92 -11.62 0.46
N PRO A 354 8.77 -11.85 -0.22
CA PRO A 354 7.61 -12.52 0.36
C PRO A 354 7.86 -13.95 0.90
N LEU A 355 8.95 -14.60 0.47
CA LEU A 355 9.32 -15.95 0.90
C LEU A 355 9.79 -16.04 2.35
N TRP A 356 10.43 -14.99 2.89
CA TRP A 356 10.96 -14.97 4.26
C TRP A 356 10.56 -13.73 5.07
N TYR A 357 10.06 -12.68 4.43
CA TYR A 357 9.64 -11.46 5.12
C TYR A 357 8.19 -11.52 5.63
N GLY A 358 7.90 -10.85 6.74
CA GLY A 358 6.53 -10.66 7.24
C GLY A 358 5.87 -11.93 7.79
N TYR A 359 6.64 -12.96 8.17
CA TYR A 359 6.12 -14.10 8.93
C TYR A 359 5.75 -13.68 10.35
N GLY A 360 4.61 -14.17 10.84
CA GLY A 360 4.03 -13.72 12.12
C GLY A 360 3.26 -12.40 12.04
N GLY A 361 3.18 -11.78 10.85
CA GLY A 361 2.33 -10.63 10.57
C GLY A 361 0.88 -10.99 10.24
N GLY A 362 0.15 -10.03 9.67
CA GLY A 362 -1.26 -10.18 9.30
C GLY A 362 -1.52 -10.60 7.84
N LEU A 363 -0.48 -10.98 7.09
CA LEU A 363 -0.62 -11.43 5.69
C LEU A 363 -1.20 -12.85 5.61
N LYS A 364 -2.30 -13.02 4.85
CA LYS A 364 -2.91 -14.33 4.60
C LYS A 364 -2.00 -15.20 3.74
N TRP A 365 -2.11 -16.51 3.87
CA TRP A 365 -1.24 -17.44 3.13
C TRP A 365 -1.45 -17.39 1.61
N LEU A 366 -2.71 -17.31 1.15
CA LEU A 366 -3.02 -17.17 -0.28
C LEU A 366 -2.55 -15.83 -0.83
N GLU A 367 -2.65 -14.76 -0.04
CA GLU A 367 -2.11 -13.45 -0.40
C GLU A 367 -0.58 -13.47 -0.46
N ARG A 368 0.07 -14.22 0.43
CA ARG A 368 1.51 -14.42 0.32
C ARG A 368 1.88 -15.11 -0.99
N LEU A 369 1.10 -16.11 -1.41
CA LEU A 369 1.33 -16.80 -2.68
C LEU A 369 1.15 -15.85 -3.88
N SER A 370 0.16 -14.95 -3.86
CA SER A 370 -0.01 -13.95 -4.92
C SER A 370 1.18 -12.99 -4.99
N TYR A 371 1.69 -12.52 -3.85
CA TYR A 371 2.90 -11.69 -3.80
C TYR A 371 4.17 -12.44 -4.24
N ILE A 372 4.32 -13.72 -3.89
CA ILE A 372 5.40 -14.57 -4.43
C ILE A 372 5.29 -14.60 -5.96
N ASN A 373 4.11 -14.94 -6.50
CA ASN A 373 3.89 -14.98 -7.94
C ASN A 373 4.23 -13.64 -8.62
N ALA A 374 3.79 -12.51 -8.04
CA ALA A 374 4.06 -11.17 -8.56
C ALA A 374 5.54 -10.73 -8.48
N THR A 375 6.37 -11.39 -7.66
CA THR A 375 7.80 -11.07 -7.54
C THR A 375 8.67 -11.99 -8.39
N VAL A 376 8.29 -13.27 -8.53
CA VAL A 376 9.06 -14.27 -9.29
C VAL A 376 8.67 -14.39 -10.76
N TYR A 377 7.55 -13.79 -11.20
CA TYR A 377 7.08 -13.92 -12.59
C TYR A 377 8.15 -13.63 -13.67
N PRO A 378 9.09 -12.68 -13.51
CA PRO A 378 10.10 -12.44 -14.54
C PRO A 378 11.06 -13.62 -14.71
N LEU A 379 11.30 -14.40 -13.65
CA LEU A 379 12.20 -15.56 -13.69
C LEU A 379 11.63 -16.69 -14.55
N THR A 380 10.32 -16.75 -14.76
CA THR A 380 9.67 -17.69 -15.69
C THR A 380 10.11 -17.48 -17.15
N SER A 381 10.66 -16.30 -17.49
CA SER A 381 11.24 -16.06 -18.82
C SER A 381 12.41 -16.99 -19.15
N ILE A 382 13.21 -17.40 -18.16
CA ILE A 382 14.39 -18.27 -18.37
C ILE A 382 13.98 -19.67 -18.86
N PRO A 383 13.13 -20.44 -18.14
CA PRO A 383 12.67 -21.72 -18.65
C PRO A 383 11.80 -21.58 -19.90
N LEU A 384 11.08 -20.47 -20.07
CA LEU A 384 10.29 -20.22 -21.28
C LEU A 384 11.18 -20.09 -22.52
N LEU A 385 12.30 -19.37 -22.44
CA LEU A 385 13.26 -19.27 -23.55
C LEU A 385 13.84 -20.64 -23.92
N ALA A 386 14.20 -21.46 -22.92
CA ALA A 386 14.68 -22.82 -23.17
C ALA A 386 13.58 -23.71 -23.79
N TYR A 387 12.33 -23.56 -23.33
CA TYR A 387 11.19 -24.31 -23.86
C TYR A 387 10.88 -23.93 -25.32
N CYS A 388 10.92 -22.64 -25.67
CA CYS A 388 10.65 -22.17 -27.03
C CYS A 388 11.74 -22.52 -28.04
N THR A 389 13.00 -22.71 -27.60
CA THR A 389 14.10 -23.14 -28.49
C THR A 389 14.13 -24.64 -28.71
N LEU A 390 13.52 -25.42 -27.81
CA LEU A 390 13.52 -26.88 -27.82
C LEU A 390 12.97 -27.48 -29.14
N PRO A 391 11.83 -27.03 -29.71
CA PRO A 391 11.32 -27.58 -30.95
C PRO A 391 12.26 -27.38 -32.13
N ALA A 392 12.94 -26.23 -32.21
CA ALA A 392 13.91 -25.95 -33.27
C ALA A 392 15.14 -26.87 -33.16
N VAL A 393 15.64 -27.09 -31.95
CA VAL A 393 16.75 -28.03 -31.70
C VAL A 393 16.35 -29.46 -32.05
N CYS A 394 15.17 -29.92 -31.63
CA CYS A 394 14.66 -31.25 -31.96
C CYS A 394 14.52 -31.44 -33.47
N LEU A 395 13.99 -30.44 -34.18
CA LEU A 395 13.76 -30.50 -35.62
C LEU A 395 15.07 -30.49 -36.43
N LEU A 396 16.08 -29.72 -36.01
CA LEU A 396 17.37 -29.66 -36.71
C LEU A 396 18.29 -30.83 -36.40
N THR A 397 18.25 -31.35 -35.17
CA THR A 397 19.12 -32.47 -34.75
C THR A 397 18.51 -33.85 -35.01
N GLY A 398 17.20 -33.90 -35.28
CA GLY A 398 16.44 -35.15 -35.37
C GLY A 398 16.30 -35.91 -34.04
N LYS A 399 16.77 -35.34 -32.92
CA LYS A 399 16.70 -35.95 -31.59
C LYS A 399 15.46 -35.46 -30.86
N PHE A 400 14.45 -36.32 -30.81
CA PHE A 400 13.23 -36.06 -30.04
C PHE A 400 13.41 -36.49 -28.59
N ILE A 401 12.87 -35.67 -27.66
CA ILE A 401 12.97 -35.91 -26.21
C ILE A 401 11.88 -36.89 -25.74
N THR A 402 10.74 -36.89 -26.41
CA THR A 402 9.62 -37.78 -26.11
C THR A 402 9.74 -39.07 -26.94
N PRO A 403 9.71 -40.25 -26.31
CA PRO A 403 9.59 -41.52 -27.04
C PRO A 403 8.22 -41.63 -27.72
N GLU A 404 8.02 -42.68 -28.52
CA GLU A 404 6.70 -42.98 -29.09
C GLU A 404 5.64 -43.04 -27.98
N LEU A 405 4.55 -42.29 -28.18
CA LEU A 405 3.51 -42.13 -27.18
C LEU A 405 2.68 -43.41 -27.08
N SER A 406 2.61 -43.97 -25.87
CA SER A 406 1.65 -45.04 -25.59
C SER A 406 0.21 -44.49 -25.61
N ASN A 407 -0.77 -45.37 -25.81
CA ASN A 407 -2.19 -45.01 -25.76
C ASN A 407 -2.56 -44.27 -24.46
N VAL A 408 -1.95 -44.66 -23.33
CA VAL A 408 -2.18 -44.02 -22.02
C VAL A 408 -1.58 -42.62 -22.01
N ALA A 409 -0.35 -42.42 -22.52
CA ALA A 409 0.28 -41.11 -22.58
C ALA A 409 -0.53 -40.13 -23.45
N SER A 410 -1.01 -40.59 -24.60
CA SER A 410 -1.87 -39.79 -25.49
C SER A 410 -3.16 -39.34 -24.81
N LEU A 411 -3.80 -40.20 -24.01
CA LEU A 411 -4.99 -39.84 -23.24
C LEU A 411 -4.70 -38.78 -22.17
N TRP A 412 -3.54 -38.86 -21.50
CA TRP A 412 -3.12 -37.82 -20.54
C TRP A 412 -2.92 -36.46 -21.21
N PHE A 413 -2.24 -36.41 -22.36
CA PHE A 413 -2.08 -35.16 -23.11
C PHE A 413 -3.42 -34.60 -23.57
N LEU A 414 -4.30 -35.44 -24.13
CA LEU A 414 -5.63 -35.03 -24.54
C LEU A 414 -6.44 -34.46 -23.35
N SER A 415 -6.43 -35.15 -22.22
CA SER A 415 -7.11 -34.70 -21.01
C SER A 415 -6.55 -33.37 -20.51
N LEU A 416 -5.22 -33.18 -20.55
CA LEU A 416 -4.59 -31.92 -20.16
C LEU A 416 -5.05 -30.75 -21.05
N PHE A 417 -5.05 -30.93 -22.37
CA PHE A 417 -5.53 -29.90 -23.29
C PHE A 417 -7.00 -29.56 -23.07
N ILE A 418 -7.86 -30.58 -22.92
CA ILE A 418 -9.29 -30.36 -22.62
C ILE A 418 -9.46 -29.58 -21.30
N CYS A 419 -8.71 -29.93 -20.25
CA CYS A 419 -8.76 -29.23 -18.98
C CYS A 419 -8.32 -27.77 -19.10
N ILE A 420 -7.26 -27.47 -19.86
CA ILE A 420 -6.77 -26.10 -20.09
C ILE A 420 -7.85 -25.28 -20.82
N PHE A 421 -8.41 -25.81 -21.92
CA PHE A 421 -9.46 -25.11 -22.67
C PHE A 421 -10.73 -24.91 -21.83
N ALA A 422 -11.19 -25.95 -21.12
CA ALA A 422 -12.36 -25.85 -20.26
C ALA A 422 -12.17 -24.81 -19.15
N THR A 423 -10.99 -24.78 -18.52
CA THR A 423 -10.66 -23.80 -17.47
C THR A 423 -10.63 -22.39 -18.03
N GLY A 424 -9.99 -22.16 -19.18
CA GLY A 424 -9.97 -20.85 -19.84
C GLY A 424 -11.37 -20.36 -20.23
N ILE A 425 -12.23 -21.23 -20.76
CA ILE A 425 -13.62 -20.90 -21.10
C ILE A 425 -14.41 -20.52 -19.84
N LEU A 426 -14.26 -21.27 -18.76
CA LEU A 426 -14.92 -20.95 -17.49
C LEU A 426 -14.43 -19.61 -16.93
N GLU A 427 -13.12 -19.33 -17.02
CA GLU A 427 -12.51 -18.08 -16.57
C GLU A 427 -13.03 -16.85 -17.33
N MET A 428 -13.06 -16.93 -18.67
CA MET A 428 -13.61 -15.88 -19.52
C MET A 428 -15.12 -15.67 -19.25
N ARG A 429 -15.87 -16.75 -19.02
CA ARG A 429 -17.31 -16.68 -18.81
C ARG A 429 -17.70 -15.87 -17.59
N TRP A 430 -17.03 -16.05 -16.44
CA TRP A 430 -17.39 -15.31 -15.23
C TRP A 430 -16.84 -13.87 -15.25
N SER A 431 -15.69 -13.66 -15.89
CA SER A 431 -15.02 -12.35 -15.91
C SER A 431 -15.59 -11.38 -16.94
N GLY A 432 -16.21 -11.90 -18.00
CA GLY A 432 -16.71 -11.11 -19.13
C GLY A 432 -15.62 -10.62 -20.08
N VAL A 433 -14.39 -11.15 -19.96
CA VAL A 433 -13.28 -10.84 -20.86
C VAL A 433 -13.48 -11.58 -22.19
N GLY A 434 -13.29 -10.87 -23.31
CA GLY A 434 -13.41 -11.45 -24.65
C GLY A 434 -12.26 -12.41 -24.96
N ILE A 435 -12.52 -13.41 -25.81
CA ILE A 435 -11.50 -14.41 -26.18
C ILE A 435 -10.26 -13.79 -26.84
N ASP A 436 -10.46 -12.76 -27.66
CA ASP A 436 -9.37 -12.04 -28.33
C ASP A 436 -8.50 -11.24 -27.36
N GLU A 437 -9.07 -10.81 -26.22
CA GLU A 437 -8.34 -10.09 -25.17
C GLU A 437 -7.66 -11.06 -24.19
N TRP A 438 -8.21 -12.27 -24.00
CA TRP A 438 -7.59 -13.29 -23.15
C TRP A 438 -6.40 -13.98 -23.84
N TRP A 439 -6.51 -14.21 -25.15
CA TRP A 439 -5.44 -14.84 -25.93
C TRP A 439 -4.26 -13.91 -26.23
N ARG A 440 -4.52 -12.61 -26.31
CA ARG A 440 -3.54 -11.56 -26.58
C ARG A 440 -2.81 -11.14 -25.32
#